data_AF-V4B485-F1
#
_entry.id   AF-V4B485-F1
#
_cell.length_a   1.000
_cell.length_b   1.000
_cell.length_c   1.000
_cell.angle_alpha   90.00
_cell.angle_beta   90.00
_cell.angle_gamma   90.00
#
_symmetry.space_group_name_H-M   'P 1'
#
loop_
_entity.id
_entity.type
_entity.pdbx_description
1 polymer ?
#
loop_
_entity_poly.entity_id
_entity_poly.type
_entity_poly.pdbx_seq_one_letter_code
_entity_poly.pdbx_strand_id
1 'polypeptide(L)'
;MVYCFRSMKYRLCRQSLNTIFKSFILPLFDYADVIWDNCSEQDSNKLEQLQLDAIHTITGLVRGTSHAVLYRESGYTPLSERRKRHKIILFYKMINKLVPQYLSIFVPPTISLINPYPVRNQGNLRTIATNSTQYQVSFRPSAVELWNSQSEKVKLCETIATLKRSLSETDSKIPTYHYTGNRTTQILHCRLRHSKSDLNAHKFSMFISDDPRCPQGHPLENADHSMP
;
A
#
# COMPACT_ATOMS: atom_id res chain seq x y z
N MET A 1 0.78 20.68 0.59
CA MET A 1 -0.43 19.90 0.97
C MET A 1 -0.18 18.99 2.18
N VAL A 2 0.81 18.08 2.15
CA VAL A 2 1.09 17.16 3.27
C VAL A 2 1.48 17.90 4.57
N TYR A 3 2.21 19.02 4.48
CA TYR A 3 2.52 19.84 5.67
C TYR A 3 1.27 20.44 6.33
N CYS A 4 0.31 20.92 5.55
CA CYS A 4 -0.99 21.37 6.06
C CYS A 4 -1.76 20.21 6.67
N PHE A 5 -1.66 19.02 6.08
CA PHE A 5 -2.27 17.81 6.63
C PHE A 5 -1.71 17.47 8.02
N ARG A 6 -0.39 17.60 8.21
CA ARG A 6 0.28 17.36 9.49
C ARG A 6 -0.22 18.28 10.61
N SER A 7 -0.53 19.55 10.33
CA SER A 7 -1.04 20.47 11.35
C SER A 7 -2.43 20.09 11.87
N MET A 8 -3.22 19.36 11.06
CA MET A 8 -4.56 18.88 11.43
C MET A 8 -4.53 17.60 12.30
N LYS A 9 -3.34 17.00 12.52
CA LYS A 9 -3.16 15.73 13.26
C LYS A 9 -3.95 15.65 14.56
N TYR A 10 -3.95 16.71 15.36
CA TYR A 10 -4.57 16.74 16.69
C TYR A 10 -5.93 17.44 16.70
N ARG A 11 -6.35 18.03 15.58
CA ARG A 11 -7.58 18.83 15.47
C ARG A 11 -8.77 18.03 14.93
N LEU A 12 -8.51 17.06 14.06
CA LEU A 12 -9.54 16.27 13.38
C LEU A 12 -9.54 14.82 13.84
N CYS A 13 -10.72 14.19 13.84
CA CYS A 13 -10.85 12.77 14.13
C CYS A 13 -10.21 11.90 13.03
N ARG A 14 -9.86 10.66 13.37
CA ARG A 14 -9.22 9.72 12.42
C ARG A 14 -10.04 9.49 11.15
N GLN A 15 -11.38 9.50 11.24
CA GLN A 15 -12.26 9.32 10.09
C GLN A 15 -12.14 10.50 9.12
N SER A 16 -12.26 11.73 9.60
CA SER A 16 -12.12 12.93 8.76
C SER A 16 -10.74 13.03 8.12
N LEU A 17 -9.68 12.71 8.86
CA LEU A 17 -8.32 12.67 8.29
C LEU A 17 -8.20 11.62 7.17
N ASN A 18 -8.80 10.44 7.35
CA ASN A 18 -8.84 9.43 6.30
C ASN A 18 -9.61 9.91 5.07
N THR A 19 -10.77 10.54 5.26
CA THR A 19 -11.57 11.08 4.16
C THR A 19 -10.77 12.13 3.38
N ILE A 20 -10.13 13.08 4.08
CA ILE A 20 -9.30 14.11 3.44
C ILE A 20 -8.14 13.47 2.66
N PHE A 21 -7.43 12.52 3.26
CA PHE A 21 -6.32 11.85 2.60
C PHE A 21 -6.77 11.10 1.34
N LYS A 22 -7.85 10.31 1.43
CA LYS A 22 -8.40 9.54 0.31
C LYS A 22 -8.95 10.41 -0.81
N SER A 23 -9.56 11.54 -0.50
CA SER A 23 -10.21 12.40 -1.49
C SER A 23 -9.28 13.41 -2.14
N PHE A 24 -8.27 13.93 -1.42
CA PHE A 24 -7.44 15.02 -1.93
C PHE A 24 -5.99 14.62 -2.22
N ILE A 25 -5.39 13.76 -1.39
CA ILE A 25 -3.95 13.46 -1.47
C ILE A 25 -3.71 12.19 -2.28
N LEU A 26 -4.42 11.11 -1.96
CA LEU A 26 -4.24 9.82 -2.61
C LEU A 26 -4.45 9.87 -4.15
N PRO A 27 -5.43 10.61 -4.69
CA PRO A 27 -5.60 10.71 -6.13
C PRO A 27 -4.43 11.39 -6.85
N LEU A 28 -3.67 12.24 -6.16
CA LEU A 28 -2.45 12.85 -6.73
C LEU A 28 -1.34 11.81 -6.90
N PHE A 29 -1.24 10.85 -5.99
CA PHE A 29 -0.30 9.74 -6.12
C PHE A 29 -0.73 8.73 -7.18
N ASP A 30 -2.05 8.50 -7.30
CA ASP A 30 -2.60 7.56 -8.27
C ASP A 30 -2.67 8.15 -9.69
N TYR A 31 -2.46 9.46 -9.86
CA TYR A 31 -2.51 10.10 -11.16
C TYR A 31 -1.33 9.70 -12.05
N ALA A 32 -1.66 9.13 -13.22
CA ALA A 32 -0.69 8.67 -14.22
C ALA A 32 0.37 7.69 -13.69
N ASP A 33 0.10 7.04 -12.56
CA ASP A 33 1.04 6.22 -11.82
C ASP A 33 1.59 5.04 -12.61
N VAL A 34 0.77 4.49 -13.51
CA VAL A 34 1.16 3.44 -14.47
C VAL A 34 2.20 3.93 -15.50
N ILE A 35 2.20 5.22 -15.85
CA ILE A 35 3.09 5.78 -16.87
C ILE A 35 4.51 5.94 -16.33
N TRP A 36 4.64 6.44 -15.10
CA TRP A 36 5.93 6.69 -14.46
C TRP A 36 6.36 5.59 -13.49
N ASP A 37 5.76 4.40 -13.56
CA ASP A 37 6.14 3.27 -12.67
C ASP A 37 7.61 2.84 -12.81
N ASN A 38 8.28 3.21 -13.92
CA ASN A 38 9.71 3.03 -14.13
C ASN A 38 10.59 4.14 -13.51
N CYS A 39 10.05 4.94 -12.59
CA CYS A 39 10.78 5.97 -11.87
C CYS A 39 11.97 5.41 -11.07
N SER A 40 12.91 6.29 -10.74
CA SER A 40 14.06 5.92 -9.92
C SER A 40 13.62 5.44 -8.53
N GLU A 41 14.38 4.53 -7.93
CA GLU A 41 14.10 4.06 -6.57
C GLU A 41 14.11 5.22 -5.56
N GLN A 42 14.99 6.20 -5.76
CA GLN A 42 15.07 7.40 -4.93
C GLN A 42 13.77 8.20 -4.95
N ASP A 43 13.18 8.42 -6.13
CA ASP A 43 11.94 9.20 -6.26
C ASP A 43 10.73 8.41 -5.78
N SER A 44 10.68 7.10 -6.06
CA SER A 44 9.66 6.22 -5.48
C SER A 44 9.72 6.25 -3.94
N ASN A 45 10.91 6.23 -3.35
CA ASN A 45 11.10 6.30 -1.90
C ASN A 45 10.67 7.65 -1.31
N LYS A 46 10.93 8.76 -2.01
CA LYS A 46 10.44 10.09 -1.59
C LYS A 46 8.91 10.15 -1.56
N LEU A 47 8.24 9.60 -2.59
CA LEU A 47 6.77 9.53 -2.63
C LEU A 47 6.23 8.64 -1.51
N GLU A 48 6.86 7.49 -1.27
CA GLU A 48 6.50 6.58 -0.20
C GLU A 48 6.63 7.24 1.17
N GLN A 49 7.71 8.01 1.40
CA GLN A 49 7.88 8.79 2.63
C GLN A 49 6.75 9.82 2.84
N LEU A 50 6.29 10.49 1.78
CA LEU A 50 5.14 11.41 1.86
C LEU A 50 3.85 10.69 2.25
N GLN A 51 3.60 9.50 1.69
CA GLN A 51 2.47 8.66 2.09
C GLN A 51 2.59 8.24 3.57
N LEU A 52 3.77 7.79 4.00
CA LEU A 52 4.01 7.37 5.38
C LEU A 52 3.82 8.52 6.37
N ASP A 53 4.28 9.73 6.04
CA ASP A 53 4.05 10.93 6.86
C ASP A 53 2.55 11.25 6.98
N ALA A 54 1.77 11.06 5.92
CA ALA A 54 0.31 11.19 5.97
C ALA A 54 -0.32 10.08 6.83
N ILE A 55 0.15 8.84 6.73
CA ILE A 55 -0.33 7.72 7.55
C ILE A 55 -0.01 7.94 9.04
N HIS A 56 1.18 8.46 9.37
CA HIS A 56 1.54 8.88 10.73
C HIS A 56 0.60 9.97 11.25
N THR A 57 0.21 10.90 10.39
CA THR A 57 -0.75 11.96 10.72
C THR A 57 -2.13 11.36 11.02
N ILE A 58 -2.60 10.41 10.23
CA ILE A 58 -3.90 9.74 10.43
C ILE A 58 -3.90 8.90 11.72
N THR A 59 -2.91 8.03 11.88
CA THR A 59 -2.84 7.05 12.99
C THR A 59 -2.44 7.69 14.32
N GLY A 60 -1.60 8.71 14.31
CA GLY A 60 -1.07 9.33 15.53
C GLY A 60 0.23 8.71 16.06
N LEU A 61 0.72 7.66 15.40
CA LEU A 61 1.93 6.93 15.77
C LEU A 61 3.19 7.79 15.71
N VAL A 62 4.19 7.38 16.50
CA VAL A 62 5.48 8.07 16.66
C VAL A 62 6.39 7.77 15.46
N ARG A 63 7.27 8.71 15.10
CA ARG A 63 8.32 8.48 14.10
C ARG A 63 9.25 7.36 14.54
N GLY A 64 9.76 6.56 13.60
CA GLY A 64 10.55 5.36 13.91
C GLY A 64 9.71 4.09 14.08
N THR A 65 8.39 4.17 13.92
CA THR A 65 7.55 2.96 13.78
C THR A 65 7.82 2.29 12.43
N SER A 66 7.86 0.96 12.39
CA SER A 66 8.10 0.23 11.15
C SER A 66 6.99 0.44 10.12
N HIS A 67 7.34 0.45 8.83
CA HIS A 67 6.37 0.66 7.75
C HIS A 67 5.28 -0.42 7.73
N ALA A 68 5.64 -1.67 8.02
CA ALA A 68 4.69 -2.78 8.10
C ALA A 68 3.61 -2.55 9.16
N VAL A 69 3.98 -2.02 10.33
CA VAL A 69 3.02 -1.69 11.40
C VAL A 69 2.09 -0.56 10.97
N LEU A 70 2.63 0.48 10.30
CA LEU A 70 1.83 1.59 9.79
C LEU A 70 0.80 1.14 8.77
N TYR A 71 1.20 0.28 7.83
CA TYR A 71 0.29 -0.26 6.81
C TYR A 71 -0.78 -1.16 7.41
N ARG A 72 -0.41 -2.04 8.33
CA ARG A 72 -1.36 -2.90 9.05
C ARG A 72 -2.36 -2.08 9.87
N GLU A 73 -1.90 -1.06 10.59
CA GLU A 73 -2.76 -0.23 11.44
C GLU A 73 -3.70 0.66 10.62
N SER A 74 -3.23 1.19 9.49
CA SER A 74 -3.98 2.15 8.68
C SER A 74 -4.81 1.52 7.56
N GLY A 75 -4.53 0.27 7.18
CA GLY A 75 -5.18 -0.44 6.08
C GLY A 75 -4.82 0.11 4.69
N TYR A 76 -3.83 1.01 4.58
CA TYR A 76 -3.31 1.42 3.28
C TYR A 76 -2.29 0.41 2.76
N THR A 77 -2.08 0.44 1.45
CA THR A 77 -1.06 -0.33 0.76
C THR A 77 0.10 0.56 0.34
N PRO A 78 1.33 0.04 0.27
CA PRO A 78 2.47 0.77 -0.30
C PRO A 78 2.16 1.32 -1.70
N LEU A 79 2.71 2.48 -2.06
CA LEU A 79 2.46 3.10 -3.37
C LEU A 79 2.92 2.19 -4.52
N SER A 80 4.01 1.45 -4.33
CA SER A 80 4.52 0.48 -5.31
C SER A 80 3.49 -0.61 -5.64
N GLU A 81 2.84 -1.18 -4.62
CA GLU A 81 1.79 -2.18 -4.81
C GLU A 81 0.54 -1.58 -5.47
N ARG A 82 0.21 -0.32 -5.17
CA ARG A 82 -0.89 0.38 -5.85
C ARG A 82 -0.62 0.53 -7.35
N ARG A 83 0.58 0.97 -7.72
CA ARG A 83 1.00 1.09 -9.13
C ARG A 83 0.94 -0.24 -9.86
N LYS A 84 1.42 -1.32 -9.25
CA LYS A 84 1.31 -2.67 -9.80
C LYS A 84 -0.15 -3.05 -10.06
N ARG A 85 -1.05 -2.80 -9.10
CA ARG A 85 -2.50 -3.07 -9.26
C ARG A 85 -3.11 -2.25 -10.40
N HIS A 86 -2.83 -0.95 -10.48
CA HIS A 86 -3.32 -0.11 -11.56
C HIS A 86 -2.77 -0.53 -12.93
N LYS A 87 -1.50 -0.91 -12.99
CA LYS A 87 -0.86 -1.48 -14.19
C LYS A 87 -1.57 -2.76 -14.64
N ILE A 88 -1.85 -3.69 -13.73
CA ILE A 88 -2.61 -4.92 -14.03
C ILE A 88 -4.02 -4.60 -14.53
N ILE A 89 -4.73 -3.68 -13.86
CA ILE A 89 -6.08 -3.28 -14.26
C ILE A 89 -6.09 -2.63 -15.64
N LEU A 90 -5.13 -1.76 -15.95
CA LEU A 90 -5.01 -1.16 -17.27
C LEU A 90 -4.71 -2.22 -18.33
N PHE A 91 -3.78 -3.11 -18.05
CA PHE A 91 -3.38 -4.16 -18.98
C PHE A 91 -4.51 -5.17 -19.24
N TYR A 92 -5.29 -5.52 -18.22
CA TYR A 92 -6.52 -6.29 -18.37
C TYR A 92 -7.51 -5.63 -19.34
N LYS A 93 -7.68 -4.30 -19.26
CA LYS A 93 -8.54 -3.57 -20.20
C LYS A 93 -7.97 -3.62 -21.63
N MET A 94 -6.65 -3.60 -21.80
CA MET A 94 -6.00 -3.75 -23.11
C MET A 94 -6.24 -5.13 -23.71
N ILE A 95 -6.10 -6.21 -22.92
CA ILE A 95 -6.36 -7.59 -23.35
C ILE A 95 -7.81 -7.76 -23.80
N ASN A 96 -8.76 -7.24 -23.02
CA ASN A 96 -10.20 -7.34 -23.29
C ASN A 96 -10.73 -6.27 -24.26
N LYS A 97 -9.85 -5.49 -24.91
CA LYS A 97 -10.20 -4.45 -25.88
C LYS A 97 -11.18 -3.39 -25.34
N LEU A 98 -11.11 -3.10 -24.03
CA LEU A 98 -11.89 -2.08 -23.33
C LEU A 98 -11.21 -0.70 -23.34
N VAL A 99 -10.23 -0.52 -24.21
CA VAL A 99 -9.44 0.70 -24.42
C VAL A 99 -9.43 1.00 -25.92
N PRO A 100 -9.07 2.23 -26.33
CA PRO A 100 -8.90 2.55 -27.74
C PRO A 100 -8.01 1.53 -28.48
N GLN A 101 -8.36 1.26 -29.74
CA GLN A 101 -7.76 0.19 -30.53
C GLN A 101 -6.23 0.27 -30.61
N TYR A 102 -5.67 1.48 -30.65
CA TYR A 102 -4.22 1.68 -30.69
C TYR A 102 -3.52 1.06 -29.47
N LEU A 103 -4.14 1.10 -28.28
CA LEU A 103 -3.59 0.48 -27.07
C LEU A 103 -3.72 -1.05 -27.11
N SER A 104 -4.87 -1.56 -27.53
CA SER A 104 -5.13 -3.00 -27.59
C SER A 104 -4.16 -3.75 -28.51
N ILE A 105 -3.71 -3.11 -29.60
CA ILE A 105 -2.74 -3.69 -30.55
C ILE A 105 -1.34 -3.87 -29.93
N PHE A 106 -0.99 -3.11 -28.88
CA PHE A 106 0.33 -3.26 -28.23
C PHE A 106 0.47 -4.56 -27.42
N VAL A 107 -0.65 -5.23 -27.11
CA VAL A 107 -0.64 -6.49 -26.35
C VAL A 107 -0.07 -7.61 -27.23
N PRO A 108 0.98 -8.32 -26.80
CA PRO A 108 1.52 -9.44 -27.56
C PRO A 108 0.51 -10.60 -27.60
N PRO A 109 0.51 -11.43 -28.65
CA PRO A 109 -0.34 -12.61 -28.70
C PRO A 109 0.03 -13.64 -27.63
N THR A 110 -0.93 -14.48 -27.28
CA THR A 110 -0.75 -15.63 -26.40
C THR A 110 0.15 -16.68 -27.06
N ILE A 111 0.93 -17.42 -26.25
CA ILE A 111 1.84 -18.47 -26.75
C ILE A 111 1.08 -19.55 -27.54
N SER A 112 -0.15 -19.90 -27.13
CA SER A 112 -1.02 -20.85 -27.83
C SER A 112 -1.37 -20.47 -29.27
N LEU A 113 -1.41 -19.17 -29.60
CA LEU A 113 -1.69 -18.70 -30.96
C LEU A 113 -0.48 -18.84 -31.89
N ILE A 114 0.72 -18.89 -31.33
CA ILE A 114 1.97 -18.92 -32.09
C ILE A 114 2.52 -20.34 -32.17
N ASN A 115 2.42 -21.08 -31.07
CA ASN A 115 2.96 -22.43 -30.96
C ASN A 115 1.82 -23.46 -30.95
N PRO A 116 1.70 -24.31 -31.99
CA PRO A 116 0.65 -25.33 -32.06
C PRO A 116 0.82 -26.47 -31.04
N TYR A 117 1.99 -26.60 -30.39
CA TYR A 117 2.25 -27.66 -29.41
C TYR A 117 1.75 -27.31 -27.99
N PRO A 118 1.20 -28.29 -27.24
CA PRO A 118 0.75 -28.15 -25.85
C PRO A 118 1.91 -27.95 -24.87
N VAL A 119 2.31 -26.69 -24.70
CA VAL A 119 3.28 -26.27 -23.68
C VAL A 119 2.59 -25.80 -22.40
N ARG A 120 3.23 -26.03 -21.25
CA ARG A 120 2.67 -25.65 -19.92
C ARG A 120 2.32 -24.15 -19.80
N ASN A 121 2.98 -23.29 -20.59
CA ASN A 121 2.78 -21.84 -20.58
C ASN A 121 1.85 -21.35 -21.68
N GLN A 122 1.04 -22.22 -22.27
CA GLN A 122 0.17 -21.85 -23.40
C GLN A 122 -0.79 -20.70 -23.11
N GLY A 123 -1.26 -20.55 -21.87
CA GLY A 123 -2.14 -19.45 -21.45
C GLY A 123 -1.41 -18.13 -21.18
N ASN A 124 -0.08 -18.11 -21.21
CA ASN A 124 0.71 -16.89 -20.99
C ASN A 124 0.88 -16.10 -22.30
N LEU A 125 1.03 -14.79 -22.14
CA LEU A 125 1.39 -13.91 -23.23
C LEU A 125 2.86 -14.11 -23.61
N ARG A 126 3.17 -13.92 -24.89
CA ARG A 126 4.56 -13.98 -25.35
C ARG A 126 5.41 -12.91 -24.65
N THR A 127 6.49 -13.34 -23.99
CA THR A 127 7.47 -12.43 -23.40
C THR A 127 8.18 -11.61 -24.49
N ILE A 128 8.43 -10.34 -24.20
CA ILE A 128 9.09 -9.41 -25.10
C ILE A 128 10.59 -9.46 -24.85
N ALA A 129 11.39 -9.74 -25.89
CA ALA A 129 12.84 -9.66 -25.79
C ALA A 129 13.27 -8.20 -25.64
N THR A 130 14.14 -7.93 -24.67
CA THR A 130 14.61 -6.58 -24.35
C THR A 130 16.13 -6.54 -24.34
N ASN A 131 16.72 -5.61 -25.09
CA ASN A 131 18.18 -5.45 -25.20
C ASN A 131 18.75 -4.39 -24.24
N SER A 132 17.87 -3.66 -23.54
CA SER A 132 18.26 -2.66 -22.53
C SER A 132 17.38 -2.78 -21.29
N THR A 133 17.97 -2.46 -20.13
CA THR A 133 17.29 -2.41 -18.83
C THR A 133 16.17 -1.36 -18.84
N GLN A 134 16.40 -0.20 -19.47
CA GLN A 134 15.41 0.86 -19.58
C GLN A 134 14.16 0.42 -20.33
N TYR A 135 14.33 -0.33 -21.43
CA TYR A 135 13.19 -0.88 -22.15
C TYR A 135 12.50 -1.97 -21.32
N GLN A 136 13.26 -2.85 -20.66
CA GLN A 136 12.71 -3.90 -19.79
C GLN A 136 11.77 -3.37 -18.70
N VAL A 137 12.12 -2.26 -18.06
CA VAL A 137 11.28 -1.63 -17.03
C VAL A 137 10.15 -0.77 -17.61
N SER A 138 10.14 -0.51 -18.91
CA SER A 138 9.08 0.26 -19.56
C SER A 138 7.76 -0.50 -19.50
N PHE A 139 6.64 0.24 -19.59
CA PHE A 139 5.30 -0.30 -19.37
C PHE A 139 5.02 -1.62 -20.08
N ARG A 140 5.36 -1.73 -21.36
CA ARG A 140 4.98 -2.89 -22.19
C ARG A 140 5.62 -4.22 -21.73
N PRO A 141 6.96 -4.39 -21.71
CA PRO A 141 7.57 -5.63 -21.23
C PRO A 141 7.25 -5.89 -19.75
N SER A 142 7.32 -4.86 -18.90
CA SER A 142 6.97 -4.94 -17.48
C SER A 142 5.53 -5.44 -17.24
N ALA A 143 4.54 -4.93 -17.99
CA ALA A 143 3.15 -5.32 -17.81
C ALA A 143 2.89 -6.76 -18.29
N VAL A 144 3.55 -7.19 -19.36
CA VAL A 144 3.45 -8.58 -19.85
C VAL A 144 4.02 -9.55 -18.83
N GLU A 145 5.20 -9.24 -18.27
CA GLU A 145 5.82 -10.06 -17.21
C GLU A 145 4.94 -10.08 -15.95
N LEU A 146 4.46 -8.92 -15.51
CA LEU A 146 3.58 -8.78 -14.36
C LEU A 146 2.26 -9.53 -14.56
N TRP A 147 1.67 -9.51 -15.76
CA TRP A 147 0.46 -10.25 -16.08
C TRP A 147 0.70 -11.77 -16.08
N ASN A 148 1.81 -12.21 -16.67
CA ASN A 148 2.16 -13.63 -16.72
C ASN A 148 2.42 -14.22 -15.33
N SER A 149 2.95 -13.43 -14.39
CA SER A 149 3.17 -13.84 -12.99
C SER A 149 1.88 -13.86 -12.14
N GLN A 150 0.76 -13.34 -12.64
CA GLN A 150 -0.51 -13.41 -11.91
C GLN A 150 -1.05 -14.83 -11.82
N SER A 151 -1.80 -15.09 -10.74
CA SER A 151 -2.52 -16.34 -10.55
C SER A 151 -3.62 -16.54 -11.59
N GLU A 152 -3.97 -17.79 -11.84
CA GLU A 152 -5.02 -18.15 -12.79
C GLU A 152 -6.38 -17.53 -12.41
N LYS A 153 -6.67 -17.42 -11.10
CA LYS A 153 -7.85 -16.72 -10.57
C LYS A 153 -7.97 -15.29 -11.09
N VAL A 154 -6.86 -14.55 -11.15
CA VAL A 154 -6.82 -13.16 -11.63
C VAL A 154 -7.02 -13.11 -13.15
N LYS A 155 -6.42 -14.06 -13.88
CA LYS A 155 -6.50 -14.14 -15.35
C LYS A 155 -7.90 -14.55 -15.84
N LEU A 156 -8.60 -15.41 -15.09
CA LEU A 156 -9.95 -15.90 -15.41
C LEU A 156 -11.07 -14.91 -15.03
N CYS A 157 -10.76 -13.75 -14.44
CA CYS A 157 -11.76 -12.76 -14.09
C CYS A 157 -12.44 -12.18 -15.34
N GLU A 158 -13.77 -12.32 -15.44
CA GLU A 158 -14.55 -11.82 -16.58
C GLU A 158 -14.85 -10.31 -16.52
N THR A 159 -14.78 -9.70 -15.34
CA THR A 159 -15.09 -8.28 -15.16
C THR A 159 -13.99 -7.53 -14.42
N ILE A 160 -13.91 -6.22 -14.65
CA ILE A 160 -13.01 -5.32 -13.92
C ILE A 160 -13.35 -5.32 -12.41
N ALA A 161 -14.63 -5.46 -12.06
CA ALA A 161 -15.07 -5.45 -10.66
C ALA A 161 -14.57 -6.69 -9.90
N THR A 162 -14.67 -7.88 -10.49
CA THR A 162 -14.15 -9.12 -9.91
C THR A 162 -12.63 -9.10 -9.83
N LEU A 163 -11.96 -8.56 -10.85
CA LEU A 163 -10.51 -8.35 -10.84
C LEU A 163 -10.07 -7.45 -9.68
N LYS A 164 -10.67 -6.26 -9.54
CA LYS A 164 -10.36 -5.33 -8.45
C LYS A 164 -10.58 -5.97 -7.08
N ARG A 165 -11.66 -6.74 -6.91
CA ARG A 165 -11.94 -7.47 -5.67
C ARG A 165 -10.85 -8.49 -5.39
N SER A 166 -10.44 -9.29 -6.37
CA SER A 166 -9.38 -10.29 -6.22
C SER A 166 -8.03 -9.67 -5.85
N LEU A 167 -7.70 -8.49 -6.42
CA LEU A 167 -6.47 -7.78 -6.10
C LEU A 167 -6.46 -7.17 -4.69
N SER A 168 -7.65 -6.87 -4.15
CA SER A 168 -7.84 -6.32 -2.80
C SER A 168 -8.08 -7.36 -1.71
N GLU A 169 -8.11 -8.67 -2.04
CA GLU A 169 -8.32 -9.73 -1.04
C GLU A 169 -7.23 -9.74 0.04
N THR A 170 -6.02 -9.32 -0.31
CA THR A 170 -4.87 -9.26 0.60
C THR A 170 -4.82 -7.97 1.45
N ASP A 171 -5.76 -7.04 1.24
CA ASP A 171 -5.78 -5.77 1.97
C ASP A 171 -6.17 -5.97 3.43
N SER A 172 -5.44 -5.28 4.33
CA SER A 172 -5.71 -5.33 5.77
C SER A 172 -7.06 -4.67 6.08
N LYS A 173 -7.97 -5.43 6.71
CA LYS A 173 -9.25 -4.91 7.21
C LYS A 173 -9.02 -4.13 8.49
N ILE A 174 -9.48 -2.88 8.51
CA ILE A 174 -9.33 -2.00 9.68
C ILE A 174 -10.51 -2.22 10.62
N PRO A 175 -10.27 -2.54 11.90
CA PRO A 175 -11.34 -2.67 12.88
C PRO A 175 -12.11 -1.36 13.12
N THR A 176 -13.42 -1.45 13.33
CA THR A 176 -14.31 -0.29 13.53
C THR A 176 -13.97 0.52 14.77
N TYR A 177 -13.47 -0.12 15.83
CA TYR A 177 -13.09 0.54 17.07
C TYR A 177 -11.94 1.55 16.89
N HIS A 178 -11.18 1.50 15.79
CA HIS A 178 -10.15 2.51 15.47
C HIS A 178 -10.72 3.92 15.28
N TYR A 179 -12.02 4.04 15.00
CA TYR A 179 -12.71 5.31 14.74
C TYR A 179 -13.54 5.82 15.92
N THR A 180 -13.55 5.08 17.03
CA THR A 180 -14.35 5.43 18.22
C THR A 180 -13.62 6.41 19.13
N GLY A 181 -14.37 7.17 19.93
CA GLY A 181 -13.82 8.12 20.90
C GLY A 181 -13.35 9.44 20.30
N ASN A 182 -12.76 10.29 21.15
CA ASN A 182 -12.21 11.57 20.75
C ASN A 182 -10.82 11.38 20.09
N ARG A 183 -10.26 12.45 19.52
CA ARG A 183 -8.99 12.35 18.79
C ARG A 183 -7.81 11.96 19.70
N THR A 184 -7.75 12.49 20.91
CA THR A 184 -6.65 12.20 21.83
C THR A 184 -6.67 10.75 22.28
N THR A 185 -7.84 10.20 22.63
CA THR A 185 -8.01 8.79 22.98
C THR A 185 -7.69 7.88 21.80
N GLN A 186 -8.12 8.21 20.58
CA GLN A 186 -7.76 7.45 19.38
C GLN A 186 -6.24 7.31 19.21
N ILE A 187 -5.49 8.40 19.40
CA ILE A 187 -4.03 8.42 19.30
C ILE A 187 -3.42 7.59 20.43
N LEU A 188 -3.89 7.78 21.68
CA LEU A 188 -3.39 7.05 22.84
C LEU A 188 -3.63 5.54 22.71
N HIS A 189 -4.84 5.12 22.35
CA HIS A 189 -5.16 3.71 22.10
C HIS A 189 -4.30 3.14 20.96
N CYS A 190 -4.10 3.89 19.88
CA CYS A 190 -3.22 3.44 18.79
C CYS A 190 -1.78 3.25 19.28
N ARG A 191 -1.25 4.16 20.09
CA ARG A 191 0.09 4.06 20.66
C ARG A 191 0.22 2.90 21.63
N LEU A 192 -0.78 2.67 22.48
CA LEU A 192 -0.82 1.54 23.42
C LEU A 192 -0.78 0.20 22.68
N ARG A 193 -1.60 0.03 21.63
CA ARG A 193 -1.65 -1.20 20.82
C ARG A 193 -0.32 -1.59 20.18
N HIS A 194 0.52 -0.60 19.86
CA HIS A 194 1.80 -0.82 19.17
C HIS A 194 3.02 -0.66 20.08
N SER A 195 2.82 -0.57 21.40
CA SER A 195 3.89 -0.36 22.37
C SER A 195 4.72 0.90 22.12
N LYS A 196 4.03 1.99 21.72
CA LYS A 196 4.60 3.32 21.43
C LYS A 196 3.95 4.44 22.25
N SER A 197 3.47 4.11 23.44
CA SER A 197 2.95 5.11 24.40
C SER A 197 4.06 5.63 25.32
N ASP A 198 3.70 6.56 26.22
CA ASP A 198 4.63 7.22 27.14
C ASP A 198 4.93 6.40 28.42
N LEU A 199 4.46 5.15 28.48
CA LEU A 199 4.76 4.20 29.57
C LEU A 199 6.26 3.85 29.60
N ASN A 200 6.85 3.64 30.78
CA ASN A 200 8.30 3.41 30.91
C ASN A 200 8.77 2.17 30.15
N ALA A 201 8.02 1.05 30.16
CA ALA A 201 8.40 -0.13 29.39
C ALA A 201 8.44 0.14 27.88
N HIS A 202 7.51 0.94 27.37
CA HIS A 202 7.48 1.33 25.96
C HIS A 202 8.63 2.29 25.62
N LYS A 203 8.92 3.28 26.47
CA LYS A 203 10.07 4.19 26.30
C LYS A 203 11.40 3.44 26.32
N PHE A 204 11.54 2.45 27.20
CA PHE A 204 12.70 1.56 27.25
C PHE A 204 12.88 0.79 25.94
N SER A 205 11.81 0.19 25.41
CA SER A 205 11.84 -0.50 24.11
C SER A 205 12.18 0.39 22.92
N MET A 206 11.98 1.71 23.06
CA MET A 206 12.30 2.72 22.06
C MET A 206 13.68 3.34 22.27
N PHE A 207 14.44 2.88 23.27
CA PHE A 207 15.72 3.46 23.67
C PHE A 207 15.62 4.95 24.05
N ILE A 208 14.48 5.37 24.61
CA ILE A 208 14.23 6.74 25.08
C ILE A 208 14.51 6.86 26.60
N SER A 209 14.42 5.75 27.33
CA SER A 209 14.64 5.69 28.78
C SER A 209 15.42 4.44 29.13
N ASP A 210 16.24 4.51 30.18
CA ASP A 210 17.11 3.41 30.63
C ASP A 210 16.42 2.43 31.58
N ASP A 211 15.22 2.78 32.09
CA ASP A 211 14.52 1.99 33.10
C ASP A 211 13.05 1.75 32.72
N PRO A 212 12.60 0.49 32.62
CA PRO A 212 11.21 0.15 32.30
C PRO A 212 10.26 0.13 33.52
N ARG A 213 10.77 0.35 34.73
CA ARG A 213 10.02 0.20 35.99
C ARG A 213 9.01 1.33 36.23
N CYS A 214 7.95 1.00 36.96
CA CYS A 214 6.97 1.98 37.45
C CYS A 214 7.52 2.69 38.70
N PRO A 215 7.26 4.00 38.89
CA PRO A 215 7.61 4.71 40.13
C PRO A 215 7.03 4.06 41.40
N GLN A 216 5.96 3.28 41.27
CA GLN A 216 5.28 2.58 42.36
C GLN A 216 5.92 1.21 42.69
N GLY A 217 7.03 0.84 42.05
CA GLY A 217 7.80 -0.37 42.35
C GLY A 217 7.47 -1.60 41.50
N HIS A 218 6.54 -1.52 40.55
CA HIS A 218 6.28 -2.61 39.61
C HIS A 218 7.42 -2.78 38.60
N PRO A 219 7.88 -4.01 38.29
CA PRO A 219 9.07 -4.25 37.47
C PRO A 219 8.91 -3.79 36.01
N LEU A 220 7.67 -3.75 35.49
CA LEU A 220 7.38 -3.34 34.12
C LEU A 220 6.11 -2.48 34.08
N GLU A 221 6.24 -1.24 33.63
CA GLU A 221 5.10 -0.37 33.38
C GLU A 221 4.57 -0.60 31.95
N ASN A 222 3.73 -1.62 31.76
CA ASN A 222 3.09 -1.95 30.49
C ASN A 222 1.58 -1.61 30.50
N ALA A 223 0.92 -1.80 29.35
CA ALA A 223 -0.50 -1.50 29.20
C ALA A 223 -1.38 -2.34 30.16
N ASP A 224 -0.99 -3.58 30.43
CA ASP A 224 -1.71 -4.49 31.34
C ASP A 224 -1.60 -4.03 32.81
N HIS A 225 -0.45 -3.51 33.22
CA HIS A 225 -0.26 -2.92 34.56
C HIS A 225 -1.07 -1.62 34.75
N SER A 226 -1.32 -0.88 33.68
CA SER A 226 -1.95 0.45 33.72
C SER A 226 -3.47 0.44 33.52
N MET A 227 -4.06 -0.72 33.19
CA MET A 227 -5.50 -0.91 33.05
C MET A 227 -6.01 -1.77 34.21
N PRO A 228 -6.73 -1.19 35.19
CA PRO A 228 -7.38 -1.95 36.27
C PRO A 228 -8.58 -2.76 35.78
#